data_AF-A0A1H9DDR1-F1
#
_entry.id   AF-A0A1H9DDR1-F1
#
_cell.length_a   1.000
_cell.length_b   1.000
_cell.length_c   1.000
_cell.angle_alpha   90.00
_cell.angle_beta   90.00
_cell.angle_gamma   90.00
#
_symmetry.space_group_name_H-M   'P 1'
#
loop_
_entity.id
_entity.type
_entity.pdbx_description
1 polymer ?
#
loop_
_entity_poly.entity_id
_entity_poly.type
_entity_poly.pdbx_seq_one_letter_code
_entity_poly.pdbx_strand_id
1 'polypeptide(L)' 'MSEYRAKRPSNPGDDWKLWLVVNPGTWLIPILMVVLVVALAVHAFVYSNDNYNPLRSDVTTVQAEDVA' A
#
# COMPACT_ATOMS: atom_id res chain seq x y z
N MET A 1 -23.24 20.65 -38.61
CA MET A 1 -22.10 20.64 -37.68
C MET A 1 -21.83 19.19 -37.32
N SER A 2 -20.61 18.66 -37.50
CA SER A 2 -20.27 17.29 -37.08
C SER A 2 -19.88 17.31 -35.61
N GLU A 3 -20.60 16.59 -34.78
CA GLU A 3 -20.33 16.49 -33.35
C GLU A 3 -19.22 15.48 -33.08
N TYR A 4 -18.30 15.78 -32.16
CA TYR A 4 -17.29 14.83 -31.70
C TYR A 4 -17.79 14.16 -30.42
N ARG A 5 -18.08 12.86 -30.47
CA ARG A 5 -18.49 12.06 -29.31
C ARG A 5 -17.41 11.05 -28.95
N ALA A 6 -16.83 11.20 -27.77
CA ALA A 6 -15.91 10.22 -27.22
C ALA A 6 -16.61 8.87 -26.99
N LYS A 7 -15.93 7.77 -27.31
CA LYS A 7 -16.41 6.42 -27.02
C LYS A 7 -16.38 6.17 -25.50
N ARG A 8 -17.38 5.44 -24.99
CA ARG A 8 -17.35 4.99 -23.60
C ARG A 8 -16.15 4.05 -23.38
N PRO A 9 -15.30 4.29 -22.36
CA PRO A 9 -14.17 3.42 -22.07
C PRO A 9 -14.64 2.06 -21.54
N SER A 10 -13.83 1.03 -21.79
CA SER A 10 -14.02 -0.34 -21.32
C SER A 10 -12.83 -0.75 -20.44
N ASN A 11 -12.94 -0.53 -19.14
CA ASN A 11 -11.92 -0.89 -18.15
C ASN A 11 -12.08 -2.37 -17.73
N PRO A 12 -10.98 -3.14 -17.55
CA PRO A 12 -9.58 -2.69 -17.50
C PRO A 12 -8.86 -2.64 -18.86
N GLY A 13 -9.52 -3.03 -19.97
CA GLY A 13 -8.90 -3.10 -21.29
C GLY A 13 -8.36 -1.75 -21.82
N ASP A 14 -8.94 -0.64 -21.36
CA ASP A 14 -8.50 0.71 -21.67
C ASP A 14 -7.58 1.35 -20.60
N ASP A 15 -7.24 0.67 -19.50
CA ASP A 15 -6.50 1.26 -18.37
C ASP A 15 -5.06 1.66 -18.71
N TRP A 16 -4.43 0.96 -19.66
CA TRP A 16 -3.10 1.30 -20.15
C TRP A 16 -3.03 2.73 -20.71
N LYS A 17 -4.17 3.30 -21.11
CA LYS A 17 -4.29 4.69 -21.59
C LYS A 17 -4.04 5.72 -20.49
N LEU A 18 -4.01 5.33 -19.21
CA LEU A 18 -3.56 6.19 -18.11
C LEU A 18 -2.21 6.83 -18.43
N TRP A 19 -1.29 6.05 -19.01
CA TRP A 19 0.07 6.50 -19.35
C TRP A 19 0.12 7.47 -20.54
N LEU A 20 -0.99 7.68 -21.25
CA LEU A 20 -1.12 8.74 -22.26
C LEU A 20 -1.37 10.12 -21.63
N VAL A 21 -1.78 10.15 -20.36
CA VAL A 21 -2.07 11.38 -19.59
C VAL A 21 -1.00 11.60 -18.53
N VAL A 22 -0.69 10.55 -17.77
CA VAL A 22 0.31 10.58 -16.71
C VAL A 22 1.62 10.04 -17.25
N ASN A 23 2.66 10.89 -17.37
CA ASN A 23 3.97 10.42 -17.82
C ASN A 23 4.60 9.47 -16.77
N PRO A 24 4.85 8.19 -17.08
CA PRO A 24 5.46 7.27 -16.13
C PRO A 24 6.89 7.70 -15.73
N GLY A 25 7.63 8.36 -16.62
CA GLY A 25 8.99 8.84 -16.31
C GLY A 25 9.03 9.91 -15.20
N THR A 26 7.92 10.64 -15.00
CA THR A 26 7.80 11.65 -13.94
C THR A 26 7.07 11.11 -12.73
N TRP A 27 6.02 10.31 -12.92
CA TRP A 27 5.07 9.96 -11.86
C TRP A 27 5.19 8.55 -11.29
N LEU A 28 5.92 7.63 -11.94
CA LEU A 28 6.07 6.29 -11.41
C LEU A 28 6.78 6.28 -10.05
N ILE A 29 7.90 7.00 -9.93
CA ILE A 29 8.65 7.09 -8.66
C ILE A 29 7.80 7.75 -7.56
N PRO A 30 7.13 8.90 -7.77
CA PRO A 30 6.18 9.43 -6.79
C PRO A 30 5.11 8.44 -6.33
N ILE A 31 4.49 7.70 -7.25
CA ILE A 31 3.47 6.70 -6.90
C ILE A 31 4.07 5.61 -6.01
N LEU A 32 5.24 5.08 -6.37
CA LEU A 32 5.93 4.08 -5.58
C LEU A 32 6.35 4.61 -4.20
N MET A 33 6.75 5.88 -4.10
CA MET A 33 7.06 6.53 -2.83
C MET A 33 5.82 6.68 -1.94
N VAL A 34 4.66 7.02 -2.51
CA VAL A 34 3.41 7.08 -1.76
C VAL A 34 3.02 5.68 -1.26
N VAL A 35 3.10 4.66 -2.10
CA VAL A 35 2.83 3.27 -1.69
C VAL A 35 3.80 2.81 -0.60
N LEU A 36 5.08 3.19 -0.69
CA LEU A 36 6.07 2.91 0.34
C LEU A 36 5.70 3.59 1.67
N VAL A 37 5.31 4.87 1.65
CA VAL A 37 4.90 5.60 2.87
C VAL A 37 3.68 4.93 3.51
N VAL A 38 2.68 4.54 2.71
CA VAL A 38 1.51 3.80 3.21
C VAL A 38 1.94 2.46 3.81
N ALA A 39 2.83 1.72 3.15
CA ALA A 39 3.34 0.45 3.66
C ALA A 39 4.05 0.65 5.01
N LEU A 40 4.94 1.64 5.12
CA LEU A 40 5.64 1.97 6.37
C LEU A 40 4.67 2.35 7.48
N ALA A 41 3.64 3.16 7.17
CA ALA A 41 2.64 3.55 8.16
C ALA A 41 1.85 2.36 8.70
N VAL A 42 1.40 1.46 7.82
CA VAL A 42 0.69 0.23 8.23
C VAL A 42 1.61 -0.67 9.06
N HIS A 43 2.86 -0.86 8.64
CA HIS A 43 3.82 -1.66 9.41
C HIS A 43 4.11 -1.04 10.76
N ALA A 44 4.34 0.27 10.85
CA ALA A 44 4.56 0.96 12.12
C ALA A 44 3.37 0.79 13.07
N PHE A 45 2.14 0.91 12.56
CA PHE A 45 0.94 0.72 13.36
C PHE A 45 0.83 -0.70 13.92
N VAL A 46 0.98 -1.72 13.07
CA VAL A 46 0.92 -3.13 13.50
C VAL A 46 2.08 -3.47 14.43
N TYR A 47 3.29 -3.00 14.12
CA TYR A 47 4.48 -3.24 14.93
C TYR A 47 4.42 -2.62 16.32
N SER A 48 3.66 -1.52 16.48
CA SER A 48 3.40 -0.91 17.80
C SER A 48 2.45 -1.73 18.67
N ASN A 49 1.75 -2.71 18.11
CA ASN A 49 0.90 -3.63 18.86
C ASN A 49 1.72 -4.84 19.30
N ASP A 50 1.89 -5.02 20.61
CA ASP A 50 2.72 -6.09 21.18
C ASP A 50 2.28 -7.50 20.73
N ASN A 51 0.99 -7.74 20.46
CA ASN A 51 0.49 -9.04 20.00
C ASN A 51 0.95 -9.39 18.57
N TYR A 52 1.36 -8.40 17.79
CA TYR A 52 1.79 -8.58 16.40
C TYR A 52 3.24 -8.16 16.18
N ASN A 53 3.97 -7.81 17.24
CA ASN A 53 5.36 -7.42 17.15
C ASN A 53 6.27 -8.66 17.19
N PRO A 54 6.97 -9.00 16.08
CA PRO A 54 7.78 -10.20 16.00
C PRO A 54 9.05 -10.15 16.86
N LEU A 55 9.42 -9.01 17.44
CA LEU A 55 10.57 -8.87 18.34
C LEU A 55 10.19 -9.01 19.82
N ARG A 56 8.89 -9.08 20.14
CA ARG A 56 8.42 -9.41 21.49
C ARG A 56 8.34 -10.92 21.62
N SER A 57 9.01 -11.49 22.62
CA SER A 57 8.64 -12.82 23.11
C SER A 57 7.30 -12.70 23.85
N ASP A 58 6.48 -13.75 23.81
CA ASP A 58 5.27 -13.83 24.62
C ASP A 58 5.64 -13.53 26.09
N VAL A 59 5.30 -12.34 26.59
CA VAL A 59 5.51 -11.99 28.02
C VAL A 59 4.81 -13.03 28.91
N THR A 60 3.78 -13.67 28.38
CA THR A 60 3.01 -14.75 29.00
C THR A 60 3.84 -15.99 29.35
N THR A 61 4.87 -16.36 28.58
CA THR A 61 5.63 -17.60 28.85
C THR A 61 6.73 -17.39 29.88
N VAL A 62 7.40 -16.23 29.87
CA VAL A 62 8.52 -15.94 30.78
C VAL A 62 8.04 -15.70 32.21
N GLN A 63 6.87 -15.06 32.38
CA GLN A 63 6.30 -14.80 33.71
C GLN A 63 5.70 -16.04 34.37
N ALA A 64 5.44 -17.11 33.61
CA ALA A 64 4.94 -18.38 34.14
C ALA A 64 6.06 -19.28 34.68
N GLU A 65 7.29 -19.14 34.18
CA GLU A 65 8.45 -19.90 34.65
C GLU A 65 9.08 -19.32 35.93
N ASP A 66 9.01 -17.99 36.13
CA ASP A 66 9.62 -17.30 37.28
C ASP A 66 8.74 -17.30 38.56
N VAL A 67 7.57 -17.93 38.50
CA VAL A 67 6.62 -18.08 39.63
C VAL A 67 6.42 -19.57 40.01
N ALA A 68 7.16 -20.48 39.38
CA ALA A 68 7.13 -21.93 39.63
C ALA A 68 8.27 -22.39 40.56
#